data_AF-A0A1X0A019-F1
#
_entry.id   AF-A0A1X0A019-F1
#
_cell.length_a   1.000
_cell.length_b   1.000
_cell.length_c   1.000
_cell.angle_alpha   90.00
_cell.angle_beta   90.00
_cell.angle_gamma   90.00
#
_symmetry.space_group_name_H-M   'P 1'
#
loop_
_entity.id
_entity.type
_entity.pdbx_description
1 polymer ?
#
loop_
_entity_poly.entity_id
_entity_poly.type
_entity_poly.pdbx_seq_one_letter_code
_entity_poly.pdbx_strand_id
1 'polypeptide(L)' 'MNPIPSLDDCNFYTVPTGDGQFIGRVREFPNLRTRRRDRALDALDDVITLTRNRIADLTGIAALVAIQQRNHP' A
#
# COMPACT_ATOMS: atom_id res chain seq x y z
N MET A 1 12.86 -8.27 -10.69
CA MET A 1 11.65 -7.65 -10.10
C MET A 1 11.67 -7.95 -8.61
N ASN A 2 11.46 -6.95 -7.75
CA ASN A 2 11.13 -7.26 -6.36
C ASN A 2 9.71 -7.86 -6.38
N PRO A 3 9.47 -9.02 -5.76
CA PRO A 3 8.13 -9.62 -5.73
C PRO A 3 7.16 -8.62 -5.07
N ILE A 4 5.95 -8.49 -5.65
CA ILE A 4 4.88 -7.72 -5.01
C ILE A 4 4.54 -8.46 -3.71
N PRO A 5 4.71 -7.84 -2.53
CA PRO A 5 4.43 -8.51 -1.26
C PRO A 5 2.93 -8.81 -1.13
N SER A 6 2.59 -9.90 -0.46
CA SER A 6 1.22 -10.17 -0.05
C SER A 6 0.78 -9.12 0.96
N LEU A 7 -0.53 -8.84 1.03
CA LEU A 7 -1.06 -7.90 2.02
C LEU A 7 -0.77 -8.35 3.47
N ASP A 8 -0.81 -9.66 3.72
CA ASP A 8 -0.56 -10.27 5.03
C ASP A 8 0.90 -10.15 5.48
N ASP A 9 1.83 -10.08 4.53
CA ASP A 9 3.27 -9.92 4.79
C ASP A 9 3.67 -8.45 5.03
N CYS A 10 2.74 -7.50 4.81
CA CYS A 10 3.03 -6.08 4.94
C CYS A 10 3.07 -5.64 6.41
N ASN A 11 4.05 -4.81 6.75
CA ASN A 11 4.23 -4.30 8.10
C ASN A 11 3.58 -2.92 8.26
N PHE A 12 2.39 -2.90 8.86
CA PHE A 12 1.59 -1.71 9.10
C PHE A 12 1.89 -1.07 10.45
N TYR A 13 2.04 0.26 10.46
CA TYR A 13 2.26 1.01 11.67
C TYR A 13 1.66 2.42 11.57
N THR A 14 1.42 3.04 12.72
CA THR A 14 0.94 4.42 12.80
C THR A 14 1.99 5.33 13.38
N VAL A 15 2.06 6.54 12.84
CA VAL A 15 2.90 7.62 13.35
C VAL A 15 1.99 8.69 13.94
N PRO A 16 2.10 9.03 15.24
CA PRO A 16 1.39 10.17 15.80
C PRO A 16 1.96 11.48 15.23
N THR A 17 1.10 12.45 14.98
CA THR A 17 1.46 13.82 14.59
C THR A 17 1.46 14.73 15.82
N GLY A 18 2.15 15.87 15.74
CA GLY A 18 2.17 16.86 16.82
C GLY A 18 0.79 17.45 17.15
N ASP A 19 -0.18 17.30 16.25
CA ASP A 19 -1.56 17.78 16.39
C ASP A 19 -2.50 16.76 17.08
N GLY A 20 -1.97 15.65 17.60
CA GLY A 20 -2.78 14.59 18.23
C GLY A 20 -3.50 13.66 17.23
N GLN A 21 -3.15 13.74 15.95
CA GLN A 21 -3.67 12.86 14.89
C GLN A 21 -2.68 11.74 14.57
N PHE A 22 -3.10 10.78 13.76
CA PHE A 22 -2.32 9.61 13.37
C PHE A 22 -2.26 9.50 11.85
N ILE A 23 -1.10 9.06 11.35
CA ILE A 23 -0.88 8.71 9.95
C ILE A 23 -0.51 7.23 9.87
N GLY A 24 -1.26 6.47 9.09
CA GLY A 24 -0.96 5.08 8.78
C GLY A 24 0.13 4.99 7.72
N ARG A 25 1.08 4.09 7.93
CA ARG A 25 2.21 3.81 7.03
C ARG A 25 2.40 2.30 6.91
N VAL A 26 3.06 1.90 5.83
CA VAL A 26 3.47 0.52 5.56
C VAL A 26 4.94 0.53 5.18
N ARG A 27 5.72 -0.45 5.67
CA ARG A 27 7.18 -0.47 5.47
C ARG A 27 7.55 -0.75 4.01
N GLU A 28 6.79 -1.61 3.36
CA GLU A 28 7.03 -2.12 2.01
C GLU A 28 6.73 -1.06 0.94
N PHE A 29 5.82 -0.12 1.24
CA PHE A 29 5.50 1.01 0.39
C PHE A 29 5.79 2.32 1.12
N PRO A 30 7.06 2.77 1.20
CA PRO A 30 7.45 3.93 2.03
C PRO A 30 6.79 5.25 1.62
N ASN A 31 6.39 5.35 0.35
CA ASN A 31 5.67 6.49 -0.22
C ASN A 31 4.15 6.45 0.04
N LEU A 32 3.62 5.31 0.50
CA LEU A 32 2.20 5.14 0.81
C LEU A 32 1.94 5.60 2.24
N ARG A 33 1.00 6.53 2.38
CA ARG A 33 0.57 7.07 3.67
C ARG A 33 -0.90 7.46 3.61
N THR A 34 -1.58 7.38 4.74
CA THR A 34 -2.97 7.85 4.86
C THR A 34 -3.02 9.37 4.98
N ARG A 35 -4.24 9.91 4.95
CA ARG A 35 -4.52 11.23 5.52
C ARG A 35 -4.41 11.15 7.05
N ARG A 36 -4.32 12.32 7.68
CA ARG A 36 -4.35 12.40 9.15
C ARG A 36 -5.73 11.94 9.65
N ARG A 37 -5.75 11.13 10.71
CA ARG A 37 -6.96 10.63 11.37
C ARG A 37 -6.89 10.88 12.87
N ASP A 38 -8.03 11.06 13.52
CA ASP A 38 -8.07 11.35 14.96
C ASP A 38 -7.79 10.10 15.82
N ARG A 39 -7.90 8.90 15.25
CA ARG A 39 -7.61 7.63 15.93
C ARG A 39 -6.58 6.82 15.16
N ALA A 40 -5.72 6.12 15.90
CA ALA A 40 -4.72 5.22 15.34
C ALA A 40 -5.36 4.05 14.57
N LEU A 41 -6.48 3.51 15.07
CA LEU A 41 -7.19 2.41 14.40
C LEU A 41 -7.74 2.83 13.03
N ASP A 42 -8.31 4.04 12.91
CA ASP A 42 -8.80 4.55 11.64
C ASP A 42 -7.65 4.76 10.64
N ALA A 43 -6.49 5.22 11.14
CA ALA A 43 -5.28 5.34 10.32
C ALA A 43 -4.74 3.97 9.88
N LEU A 44 -4.86 2.93 10.71
CA LEU A 44 -4.48 1.56 10.36
C LEU A 44 -5.40 0.98 9.27
N ASP A 45 -6.71 1.07 9.45
CA ASP A 45 -7.69 0.55 8.50
C ASP A 45 -7.54 1.22 7.12
N ASP A 46 -7.35 2.55 7.10
CA ASP A 46 -7.08 3.30 5.88
C ASP A 46 -5.79 2.82 5.18
N VAL A 47 -4.68 2.62 5.91
CA VAL A 47 -3.42 2.23 5.26
C VAL A 47 -3.49 0.81 4.71
N ILE A 48 -4.18 -0.10 5.38
CA ILE A 48 -4.43 -1.45 4.90
C ILE A 48 -5.24 -1.40 3.60
N THR A 49 -6.32 -0.61 3.57
CA THR A 49 -7.15 -0.41 2.37
C THR A 49 -6.35 0.19 1.21
N LEU A 50 -5.55 1.23 1.46
CA LEU A 50 -4.68 1.83 0.45
C LEU A 50 -3.63 0.83 -0.08
N THR A 51 -3.09 0.00 0.80
CA THR A 51 -2.06 -0.99 0.44
C THR A 51 -2.66 -2.09 -0.40
N ARG A 52 -3.85 -2.59 -0.05
CA ARG A 52 -4.63 -3.54 -0.86
C ARG A 52 -4.86 -3.00 -2.27
N ASN A 53 -5.30 -1.75 -2.39
CA ASN A 53 -5.54 -1.12 -3.68
C ASN A 53 -4.23 -0.99 -4.48
N ARG A 54 -3.12 -0.66 -3.82
CA ARG A 54 -1.81 -0.56 -4.47
C ARG A 54 -1.30 -1.92 -4.97
N ILE A 55 -1.46 -2.98 -4.19
CA ILE A 55 -1.10 -4.34 -4.60
C ILE A 55 -1.95 -4.78 -5.80
N ALA A 56 -3.25 -4.50 -5.79
CA ALA A 56 -4.14 -4.80 -6.90
C ALA A 56 -3.75 -4.05 -8.19
N ASP A 57 -3.42 -2.77 -8.09
CA ASP A 57 -2.91 -1.95 -9.20
C ASP A 57 -1.61 -2.52 -9.78
N LEU A 58 -0.63 -2.84 -8.93
CA LEU A 58 0.64 -3.44 -9.37
C LEU A 58 0.46 -4.80 -10.02
N THR A 59 -0.47 -5.63 -9.49
CA THR A 59 -0.78 -6.94 -10.04
C THR A 59 -1.47 -6.81 -11.40
N GLY A 60 -2.41 -5.87 -11.55
CA GLY A 60 -3.06 -5.55 -12.81
C GLY A 60 -2.07 -5.06 -13.87
N ILE A 61 -1.16 -4.15 -13.49
CA ILE A 61 -0.09 -3.67 -14.38
C ILE A 61 0.83 -4.82 -14.80
N ALA A 62 1.25 -5.67 -13.86
CA ALA A 62 2.09 -6.82 -14.17
C ALA A 62 1.42 -7.78 -15.16
N ALA A 63 0.11 -8.01 -15.02
CA ALA A 63 -0.67 -8.81 -15.95
C ALA A 63 -0.73 -8.17 -17.36
N LEU A 64 -0.94 -6.85 -17.44
CA LEU A 64 -0.97 -6.13 -18.73
C LEU A 64 0.39 -6.18 -19.45
N VAL A 65 1.51 -5.99 -18.72
CA VAL A 65 2.86 -6.08 -19.28
C VAL A 65 3.14 -7.49 -19.81
N ALA A 66 2.73 -8.53 -19.08
CA ALA A 66 2.89 -9.92 -19.50
C ALA A 66 2.10 -10.23 -20.81
N ILE A 67 0.94 -9.60 -21.00
CA ILE A 67 0.15 -9.73 -22.24
C ILE A 67 0.83 -9.01 -23.41
N GLN A 68 1.35 -7.79 -23.20
CA GLN A 68 2.06 -7.05 -24.26
C GLN A 68 3.32 -7.76 -24.74
N GLN A 69 4.11 -8.34 -23.83
CA GLN A 69 5.33 -9.09 -24.19
C GLN A 69 5.05 -10.39 -24.95
N ARG A 70 3.85 -10.94 -24.84
CA ARG A 70 3.42 -12.11 -25.65
C ARG A 70 3.01 -11.74 -27.08
N ASN A 71 2.71 -10.48 -27.36
CA ASN A 71 2.19 -10.02 -28.65
C ASN A 71 3.24 -9.37 -29.56
N HIS A 72 4.50 -9.28 -29.14
CA HIS A 72 5.61 -8.83 -29.98
C HIS A 72 6.68 -9.92 -30.10
N PRO A 73 6.60 -10.79 -31.13
CA PRO A 73 7.74 -11.55 -31.62
C PRO A 73 8.74 -10.67 -32.38
#